data_AF-A0A4W5LNX7-F1
#
_entry.id   AF-A0A4W5LNX7-F1
#
_cell.length_a   1.000
_cell.length_b   1.000
_cell.length_c   1.000
_cell.angle_alpha   90.00
_cell.angle_beta   90.00
_cell.angle_gamma   90.00
#
_symmetry.space_group_name_H-M   'P 1'
#
loop_
_entity.id
_entity.type
_entity.pdbx_description
1 polymer ?
#
loop_
_entity_poly.entity_id
_entity_poly.type
_entity_poly.pdbx_seq_one_letter_code
_entity_poly.pdbx_strand_id
1 'polypeptide(L)'
;MQNSGRTKFKRTSIDRLMNTLVLWIFGFMVCMGVILAVGNAVWEREVGSLFQSYLAWDLPVDNFLFSAFLSFWSYVIILNTVVPISLYVSVEVIRLGHSYFINWDRKMFCPQCNTAAEARTTTLNEELGQVRNILHPTVVHL
;
A
#
# COMPACT_ATOMS: atom_id res chain seq x y z
N MET A 1 37.78 -12.74 -0.41
CA MET A 1 37.36 -12.42 -1.80
C MET A 1 37.43 -10.91 -1.99
N GLN A 2 38.48 -10.41 -2.65
CA GLN A 2 38.67 -8.96 -2.88
C GLN A 2 37.82 -8.43 -4.05
N ASN A 3 37.27 -9.33 -4.89
CA ASN A 3 36.44 -8.97 -6.05
C ASN A 3 34.92 -9.03 -5.78
N SER A 4 34.52 -9.42 -4.57
CA SER A 4 33.13 -9.43 -4.13
C SER A 4 32.90 -8.22 -3.23
N GLY A 5 32.49 -7.09 -3.82
CA GLY A 5 32.06 -5.94 -3.04
C GLY A 5 30.90 -6.29 -2.11
N ARG A 6 30.74 -5.55 -0.99
CA ARG A 6 29.58 -5.71 -0.09
C ARG A 6 28.29 -5.59 -0.91
N THR A 7 27.38 -6.54 -0.72
CA THR A 7 26.04 -6.54 -1.33
C THR A 7 25.29 -5.28 -0.90
N LYS A 8 25.35 -4.25 -1.75
CA LYS A 8 24.48 -3.09 -1.58
C LYS A 8 23.07 -3.54 -1.90
N PHE A 9 22.20 -3.57 -0.88
CA PHE A 9 20.77 -3.67 -1.11
C PHE A 9 20.38 -2.52 -2.03
N LYS A 10 20.10 -2.84 -3.28
CA LYS A 10 19.56 -1.91 -4.25
C LYS A 10 18.17 -1.57 -3.72
N ARG A 11 17.99 -0.37 -3.16
CA ARG A 11 16.68 0.14 -2.73
C ARG A 11 15.77 0.00 -3.95
N THR A 12 14.83 -0.94 -3.90
CA THR A 12 14.11 -1.36 -5.10
C THR A 12 13.22 -0.23 -5.55
N SER A 13 13.06 -0.11 -6.87
CA SER A 13 12.09 0.82 -7.49
C SER A 13 10.70 0.75 -6.83
N ILE A 14 10.38 -0.45 -6.35
CA ILE A 14 9.22 -0.83 -5.57
C ILE A 14 9.05 -0.06 -4.25
N ASP A 15 10.11 0.14 -3.46
CA ASP A 15 9.99 0.89 -2.18
C ASP A 15 9.49 2.32 -2.44
N ARG A 16 9.93 2.91 -3.56
CA ARG A 16 9.46 4.22 -4.03
C ARG A 16 8.02 4.18 -4.55
N LEU A 17 7.66 3.13 -5.29
CA LEU A 17 6.30 2.96 -5.80
C LEU A 17 5.30 2.79 -4.66
N MET A 18 5.65 1.99 -3.65
CA MET A 18 4.85 1.77 -2.45
C MET A 18 4.68 3.06 -1.64
N ASN A 19 5.76 3.81 -1.41
CA ASN A 19 5.66 5.11 -0.75
C ASN A 19 4.76 6.10 -1.52
N THR A 20 4.83 6.07 -2.86
CA THR A 20 3.97 6.90 -3.73
C THR A 20 2.51 6.48 -3.62
N LEU A 21 2.21 5.17 -3.63
CA LEU A 21 0.85 4.65 -3.46
C LEU A 21 0.25 5.05 -2.11
N VAL A 22 1.02 4.96 -1.02
CA VAL A 22 0.58 5.39 0.32
C VAL A 22 0.19 6.87 0.30
N LEU A 23 0.96 7.72 -0.39
CA LEU A 23 0.66 9.14 -0.52
C LEU A 23 -0.65 9.39 -1.30
N TRP A 24 -0.88 8.65 -2.38
CA TRP A 24 -2.15 8.71 -3.13
C TRP A 24 -3.36 8.30 -2.28
N ILE A 25 -3.23 7.23 -1.50
CA ILE A 25 -4.31 6.73 -0.64
C ILE A 25 -4.61 7.73 0.48
N PHE A 26 -3.58 8.33 1.08
CA PHE A 26 -3.75 9.40 2.06
C PHE A 26 -4.51 10.59 1.46
N GLY A 27 -4.16 11.01 0.25
CA GLY A 27 -4.90 12.06 -0.47
C GLY A 27 -6.36 11.68 -0.70
N PHE A 28 -6.63 10.46 -1.16
CA PHE A 28 -8.00 9.96 -1.35
C PHE A 28 -8.80 9.93 -0.03
N MET A 29 -8.17 9.50 1.06
CA MET A 29 -8.79 9.46 2.39
C MET A 29 -9.20 10.85 2.86
N VAL A 30 -8.32 11.85 2.70
CA VAL A 30 -8.65 13.24 3.03
C VAL A 30 -9.82 13.75 2.18
N CYS A 31 -9.80 13.49 0.86
CA CYS A 31 -10.92 13.86 -0.02
C CYS A 31 -12.23 13.22 0.41
N MET A 32 -12.23 11.92 0.72
CA MET A 32 -13.42 11.19 1.15
C MET A 32 -13.93 11.72 2.50
N GLY A 33 -13.03 12.04 3.43
CA GLY A 33 -13.37 12.69 4.70
C GLY A 33 -14.01 14.07 4.53
N VAL A 34 -13.52 14.88 3.58
CA VAL A 34 -14.13 16.19 3.25
C VAL A 34 -15.53 16.00 2.68
N ILE A 35 -15.73 15.03 1.77
CA ILE A 35 -17.05 14.74 1.18
C ILE A 35 -18.04 14.29 2.27
N LEU A 36 -17.62 13.40 3.18
CA LEU A 36 -18.43 12.94 4.31
C LEU A 36 -18.78 14.09 5.27
N ALA A 37 -17.84 14.99 5.58
CA ALA A 37 -18.07 16.15 6.43
C ALA A 37 -19.07 17.14 5.80
N VAL A 38 -18.94 17.42 4.50
CA VAL A 38 -19.89 18.25 3.74
C VAL A 38 -21.26 17.58 3.68
N GLY A 39 -21.31 16.27 3.43
CA GLY A 39 -22.53 15.48 3.44
C GLY A 39 -23.25 15.55 4.79
N ASN A 40 -22.51 15.41 5.90
CA ASN A 40 -23.08 15.54 7.24
C ASN A 40 -23.59 16.96 7.52
N ALA A 41 -22.85 17.99 7.12
CA ALA A 41 -23.29 19.39 7.29
C ALA A 41 -24.57 19.73 6.50
N VAL A 42 -24.72 19.17 5.29
CA VAL A 42 -25.94 19.31 4.48
C VAL A 42 -27.09 18.53 5.12
N TRP A 43 -26.85 17.30 5.56
CA TRP A 43 -27.85 16.45 6.22
C TRP A 43 -28.36 17.05 7.53
N GLU A 44 -27.47 17.60 8.36
CA GLU A 44 -27.81 18.27 9.61
C GLU A 44 -28.71 19.50 9.39
N ARG A 45 -28.47 20.24 8.30
CA ARG A 45 -29.28 21.41 7.94
C ARG A 45 -30.71 21.05 7.51
N GLU A 46 -30.89 19.92 6.83
CA GLU A 46 -32.20 19.52 6.29
C GLU A 46 -33.01 18.62 7.24
N VAL A 47 -32.35 17.72 7.96
CA VAL A 47 -33.00 16.67 8.78
C VAL A 47 -32.76 16.88 10.28
N GLY A 48 -31.67 17.56 10.67
CA GLY A 48 -31.32 17.81 12.07
C GLY A 48 -32.34 18.68 12.81
N SER A 49 -33.00 19.64 12.12
CA SER A 49 -34.05 20.47 12.74
C SER A 49 -35.29 19.67 13.14
N LEU A 50 -35.57 18.55 12.46
CA LEU A 50 -36.67 17.63 12.79
C LEU A 50 -36.28 16.64 13.88
N PHE A 51 -35.00 16.22 13.94
CA PHE A 51 -34.53 15.23 14.91
C PHE A 51 -34.29 15.78 16.33
N GLN A 52 -34.26 17.12 16.47
CA GLN A 52 -34.16 17.81 17.77
C GLN A 52 -35.34 17.47 18.71
N SER A 53 -36.45 16.94 18.19
CA SER A 53 -37.59 16.48 18.99
C SER A 53 -37.43 15.08 19.59
N TYR A 54 -36.51 14.25 19.07
CA TYR A 54 -36.33 12.85 19.50
C TYR A 54 -35.00 12.61 20.23
N LEU A 55 -33.96 13.39 19.92
CA LEU A 55 -32.68 13.33 20.61
C LEU A 55 -32.35 14.74 21.13
N ALA A 56 -32.80 15.03 22.36
CA ALA A 56 -32.42 16.25 23.04
C ALA A 56 -30.91 16.22 23.28
N TRP A 57 -30.17 17.12 22.63
CA TRP A 57 -28.75 17.30 22.94
C TRP A 57 -28.64 17.80 24.38
N ASP A 58 -27.96 17.04 25.24
CA ASP A 58 -27.59 17.53 26.56
C ASP A 58 -26.74 18.80 26.38
N LEU A 59 -27.17 19.84 27.10
CA LEU A 59 -26.60 21.18 27.31
C LEU A 59 -25.45 21.61 26.38
N PRO A 60 -25.54 22.82 25.77
CA PRO A 60 -24.51 23.33 24.89
C PRO A 60 -23.19 23.35 25.66
N VAL A 61 -22.26 22.48 25.30
CA VAL A 61 -20.86 22.79 25.54
C VAL A 61 -20.63 23.99 24.64
N ASP A 62 -20.67 25.19 25.21
CA ASP A 62 -20.72 26.52 24.58
C ASP A 62 -19.62 26.81 23.52
N ASN A 63 -18.79 25.82 23.22
CA ASN A 63 -17.74 25.85 22.24
C ASN A 63 -18.15 25.00 21.03
N PHE A 64 -18.90 25.58 20.08
CA PHE A 64 -19.13 25.02 18.74
C PHE A 64 -17.84 24.48 18.11
N LEU A 65 -16.72 25.18 18.35
CA LEU A 65 -15.38 24.77 17.93
C LEU A 65 -14.95 23.42 18.50
N PHE A 66 -15.31 23.09 19.75
CA PHE A 66 -14.95 21.84 20.40
C PHE A 66 -15.74 20.65 19.84
N SER A 67 -17.05 20.84 19.58
CA SER A 67 -17.88 19.82 18.94
C SER A 67 -17.45 19.52 17.49
N ALA A 68 -17.13 20.58 16.71
CA ALA A 68 -16.59 20.44 15.37
C ALA A 68 -15.22 19.75 15.37
N PHE A 69 -14.35 20.07 16.33
CA PHE A 69 -13.05 19.44 16.50
C PHE A 69 -13.16 17.94 16.81
N LEU A 70 -14.06 17.56 17.72
CA LEU A 70 -14.33 16.16 18.06
C LEU A 70 -14.91 15.37 16.87
N SER A 71 -15.87 15.95 16.15
CA SER A 71 -16.48 15.31 14.98
C SER A 71 -15.47 15.09 13.85
N PHE A 72 -14.60 16.08 13.59
CA PHE A 72 -13.50 15.94 12.63
C PHE A 72 -12.57 14.77 13.00
N TRP A 73 -12.14 14.69 14.26
CA TRP A 73 -11.25 13.62 14.72
C TRP A 73 -11.93 12.24 14.69
N SER A 74 -13.23 12.17 14.97
CA SER A 74 -14.03 10.94 14.88
C SER A 74 -14.05 10.38 13.45
N TYR A 75 -14.30 11.24 12.44
CA TYR A 75 -14.24 10.82 11.04
C TYR A 75 -12.83 10.41 10.60
N VAL A 76 -11.78 11.08 11.10
CA VAL A 76 -10.39 10.68 10.85
C VAL A 76 -10.10 9.28 11.41
N ILE A 77 -10.61 8.93 12.59
CA ILE A 77 -10.44 7.59 13.17
C ILE A 77 -11.20 6.54 12.36
N ILE A 78 -12.44 6.81 11.94
CA ILE A 78 -13.24 5.87 11.13
C ILE A 78 -12.54 5.61 9.79
N LEU A 79 -12.05 6.67 9.15
CA LEU A 79 -11.34 6.59 7.87
C LEU A 79 -9.90 6.10 8.01
N ASN A 80 -9.33 6.01 9.22
CA ASN A 80 -7.99 5.45 9.43
C ASN A 80 -7.89 4.00 8.97
N THR A 81 -9.02 3.27 8.92
CA THR A 81 -9.11 1.92 8.33
C THR A 81 -8.81 1.89 6.83
N VAL A 82 -8.90 3.04 6.15
CA VAL A 82 -8.51 3.22 4.74
C VAL A 82 -6.98 3.38 4.62
N VAL A 83 -6.27 3.84 5.68
CA VAL A 83 -4.80 3.82 5.73
C VAL A 83 -4.37 2.36 5.80
N PRO A 84 -3.86 1.77 4.71
CA PRO A 84 -3.95 0.34 4.60
C PRO A 84 -2.62 -0.26 5.02
N ILE A 85 -2.54 -0.63 6.30
CA ILE A 85 -1.63 -1.69 6.76
C ILE A 85 -1.89 -2.95 5.91
N SER A 86 -3.16 -3.18 5.56
CA SER A 86 -3.60 -4.29 4.71
C SER A 86 -3.02 -4.23 3.29
N LEU A 87 -2.93 -3.07 2.65
CA LEU A 87 -2.41 -2.96 1.26
C LEU A 87 -0.91 -3.23 1.21
N TYR A 88 -0.17 -2.77 2.21
CA TYR A 88 1.25 -3.13 2.36
C TYR A 88 1.41 -4.65 2.45
N VAL A 89 0.66 -5.29 3.36
CA VAL A 89 0.70 -6.75 3.55
C VAL A 89 0.21 -7.51 2.32
N SER A 90 -0.87 -7.07 1.68
CA SER A 90 -1.40 -7.69 0.46
C SER A 90 -0.40 -7.66 -0.68
N VAL A 91 0.29 -6.53 -0.90
CA VAL A 91 1.34 -6.42 -1.92
C VAL A 91 2.51 -7.35 -1.60
N GLU A 92 2.91 -7.46 -0.34
CA GLU A 92 3.97 -8.38 0.09
C GLU A 92 3.57 -9.84 -0.13
N VAL A 93 2.32 -10.22 0.18
CA VAL A 93 1.76 -11.55 -0.10
C VAL A 93 1.69 -11.84 -1.59
N ILE A 94 1.29 -10.88 -2.43
CA ILE A 94 1.29 -11.04 -3.89
C ILE A 94 2.71 -11.33 -4.41
N ARG A 95 3.73 -10.61 -3.90
CA ARG A 95 5.13 -10.87 -4.26
C ARG A 95 5.59 -12.26 -3.86
N LEU A 96 5.23 -12.71 -2.66
CA LEU A 96 5.52 -14.08 -2.21
C LEU A 96 4.84 -15.11 -3.11
N GLY A 97 3.56 -14.90 -3.43
CA GLY A 97 2.80 -15.75 -4.34
C GLY A 97 3.43 -15.85 -5.73
N HIS A 98 3.82 -14.72 -6.33
CA HIS A 98 4.51 -14.69 -7.62
C HIS A 98 5.85 -15.44 -7.58
N SER A 99 6.64 -15.26 -6.51
CA SER A 99 7.90 -15.98 -6.32
C SER A 99 7.69 -17.48 -6.22
N TYR A 100 6.61 -17.90 -5.56
CA TYR A 100 6.26 -19.30 -5.42
C TYR A 100 5.81 -19.92 -6.74
N PHE A 101 5.05 -19.16 -7.54
CA PHE A 101 4.63 -19.57 -8.88
C PHE A 101 5.82 -19.84 -9.81
N ILE A 102 6.88 -19.01 -9.75
CA ILE A 102 8.12 -19.23 -10.52
C ILE A 102 8.84 -20.51 -10.07
N ASN A 103 8.93 -20.76 -8.77
CA ASN A 103 9.59 -21.96 -8.23
C ASN A 103 8.86 -23.26 -8.63
N TRP A 104 7.54 -23.17 -8.83
CA TRP A 104 6.70 -24.28 -9.26
C TRP A 104 6.62 -24.47 -10.79
N ASP A 105 7.22 -23.58 -11.59
CA ASP A 105 7.19 -23.71 -13.05
C ASP A 105 8.09 -24.88 -13.51
N ARG A 106 7.44 -25.97 -13.97
CA ARG A 106 8.12 -27.15 -14.52
C ARG A 106 8.86 -26.88 -15.83
N LYS A 107 8.54 -25.81 -16.57
CA LYS A 107 9.23 -25.47 -17.83
C LYS A 107 10.63 -24.90 -17.61
N MET A 108 10.91 -24.34 -16.44
CA MET A 108 12.24 -23.84 -16.05
C MET A 108 13.06 -24.87 -15.25
N PHE A 109 12.60 -26.12 -15.18
CA PHE A 109 13.34 -27.20 -14.54
C PHE A 109 14.46 -27.69 -15.44
N CYS A 110 15.70 -27.71 -14.94
CA CYS A 110 16.83 -28.27 -15.68
C CYS A 110 16.95 -29.78 -15.39
N PRO A 111 16.63 -30.68 -16.34
CA PRO A 111 16.68 -32.12 -16.12
C PRO A 111 18.12 -32.64 -15.99
N GLN A 112 19.11 -31.94 -16.55
CA GLN A 112 20.52 -32.35 -16.53
C GLN A 112 21.17 -32.12 -15.16
N CYS A 113 20.80 -31.04 -14.47
CA CYS A 113 21.32 -30.70 -13.15
C CYS A 113 20.33 -31.03 -12.01
N ASN A 114 19.18 -31.61 -12.33
CA ASN A 114 18.08 -31.94 -11.40
C ASN A 114 17.73 -30.79 -10.44
N THR A 115 17.80 -29.54 -10.94
CA THR A 115 17.65 -28.32 -10.15
C THR A 115 16.51 -27.49 -10.73
N ALA A 116 15.57 -27.09 -9.86
CA ALA A 116 14.47 -26.19 -10.20
C ALA A 116 14.93 -24.72 -10.14
N ALA A 117 14.22 -23.85 -10.85
CA ALA A 117 14.48 -22.41 -10.81
C ALA A 117 14.05 -21.83 -9.45
N GLU A 118 15.01 -21.55 -8.58
CA GLU A 118 14.75 -21.01 -7.24
C GLU A 118 14.82 -19.47 -7.25
N ALA A 119 13.69 -18.81 -7.03
CA ALA A 119 13.64 -17.37 -6.86
C ALA A 119 14.11 -16.96 -5.45
N ARG A 120 15.39 -16.60 -5.31
CA ARG A 120 16.03 -16.25 -4.02
C ARG A 120 15.74 -14.83 -3.54
N THR A 121 15.13 -13.98 -4.36
CA THR A 121 14.83 -12.60 -3.99
C THR A 121 13.50 -12.18 -4.59
N THR A 122 12.46 -12.14 -3.76
CA THR A 122 11.08 -11.81 -4.17
C THR A 122 10.94 -10.40 -4.72
N THR A 123 11.81 -9.48 -4.30
CA THR A 123 11.82 -8.09 -4.78
C THR A 123 12.49 -7.91 -6.14
N LEU A 124 13.29 -8.89 -6.59
CA LEU A 124 14.00 -8.84 -7.88
C LEU A 124 13.19 -9.47 -9.02
N ASN A 125 12.25 -10.37 -8.70
CA ASN A 125 11.40 -11.04 -9.69
C ASN A 125 10.60 -10.07 -10.57
N GLU A 126 10.18 -8.92 -10.02
CA GLU A 126 9.48 -7.90 -10.80
C GLU A 126 10.43 -7.05 -11.65
N GLU A 127 11.69 -6.86 -11.20
CA GLU A 127 12.71 -6.17 -12.00
C GLU A 127 13.16 -7.00 -13.21
N LEU A 128 12.98 -8.34 -13.20
CA LEU A 128 13.27 -9.19 -14.38
C LEU A 128 12.46 -8.77 -15.62
N GLY A 129 11.23 -8.27 -15.44
CA GLY A 129 10.41 -7.74 -16.53
C GLY A 129 10.84 -6.34 -17.03
N GLN A 130 11.71 -5.66 -16.28
CA GLN A 130 12.18 -4.30 -16.58
C GLN A 130 13.61 -4.27 -17.14
N VAL A 131 14.27 -5.42 -17.29
CA VAL A 131 15.64 -5.52 -17.81
C VAL A 131 15.66 -5.19 -19.30
N ARG A 132 16.36 -4.12 -19.68
CA ARG A 132 16.61 -3.75 -21.09
C ARG A 132 17.92 -4.27 -21.65
N ASN A 133 18.93 -4.46 -20.79
CA ASN A 133 20.27 -4.86 -21.19
C ASN A 133 20.68 -6.12 -20.43
N ILE A 134 21.09 -7.15 -21.18
CA ILE A 134 21.57 -8.43 -20.65
C ILE A 134 23.07 -8.47 -20.91
N LEU A 135 23.88 -8.48 -19.85
CA LEU A 135 25.31 -8.73 -19.94
C LEU A 135 25.54 -10.24 -19.89
N HIS A 136 25.90 -10.82 -21.03
CA HIS A 136 26.31 -12.21 -21.10
C HIS A 136 27.83 -12.30 -20.90
N PRO A 137 28.33 -12.99 -19.85
CA PRO A 137 29.75 -13.20 -19.68
C PRO A 137 30.20 -14.29 -20.67
N THR A 138 30.51 -13.90 -21.91
CA THR A 138 31.19 -14.81 -22.83
C THR A 138 32.62 -15.00 -22.35
N VAL A 139 32.94 -16.17 -21.82
CA VAL A 139 34.33 -16.59 -21.65
C VAL A 139 34.87 -16.83 -23.06
N VAL A 140 35.51 -15.83 -23.64
CA VAL A 140 36.29 -15.99 -24.87
C VAL A 140 37.45 -16.90 -24.48
N HIS A 141 37.29 -18.21 -24.73
CA HIS A 141 38.40 -19.15 -24.73
C HIS A 141 39.30 -18.77 -25.91
N LEU A 142 40.37 -18.04 -25.61
CA LEU A 142 41.57 -17.92 -26.43
C LEU A 142 42.53 -19.05 -26.05
#